data_AF-A0A7Y6Z9P4-F1
#
_entry.id   AF-A0A7Y6Z9P4-F1
#
_cell.length_a   1.000
_cell.length_b   1.000
_cell.length_c   1.000
_cell.angle_alpha   90.00
_cell.angle_beta   90.00
_cell.angle_gamma   90.00
#
_symmetry.space_group_name_H-M   'P 1'
#
loop_
_entity.id
_entity.type
_entity.pdbx_description
1 polymer ?
#
loop_
_entity_poly.entity_id
_entity_poly.type
_entity_poly.pdbx_seq_one_letter_code
_entity_poly.pdbx_strand_id
1 'polypeptide(L)'
;MTFVQKRSTNTKPVKAQDRRLMVSDTDINYILVNGAQLSLGKLKRAKSFDARLYYFAEIGVYLEVSLSRGAGISDATRETLQEIHKQALYLHMEANKAEHLHKFESDVSGAK
;
A
#
# COMPACT_ATOMS: atom_id res chain seq x y z
N MET A 1 -1.62 37.76 -27.97
CA MET A 1 -2.91 37.50 -28.65
C MET A 1 -3.49 36.23 -28.03
N THR A 2 -4.63 36.33 -27.35
CA THR A 2 -5.21 35.22 -26.58
C THR A 2 -6.40 34.65 -27.34
N PHE A 3 -6.30 33.40 -27.78
CA PHE A 3 -7.40 32.70 -28.44
C PHE A 3 -8.38 32.17 -27.39
N VAL A 4 -9.58 32.78 -27.32
CA VAL A 4 -10.68 32.26 -26.51
C VAL A 4 -11.50 31.31 -27.39
N GLN A 5 -11.34 30.01 -27.16
CA GLN A 5 -12.06 28.96 -27.87
C GLN A 5 -13.52 28.92 -27.37
N LYS A 6 -14.47 29.21 -28.26
CA LYS A 6 -15.91 29.22 -27.99
C LYS A 6 -16.38 27.81 -27.61
N ARG A 7 -16.81 27.60 -26.37
CA ARG A 7 -17.41 26.31 -25.93
C ARG A 7 -18.74 26.08 -26.67
N SER A 8 -18.83 24.98 -27.39
CA SER A 8 -20.07 24.50 -28.00
C SER A 8 -21.05 24.08 -26.90
N THR A 9 -22.22 24.70 -26.87
CA THR A 9 -23.28 24.49 -25.85
C THR A 9 -24.19 23.29 -26.16
N ASN A 10 -23.77 22.37 -27.03
CA ASN A 10 -24.60 21.23 -27.45
C ASN A 10 -24.06 19.89 -26.92
N THR A 11 -23.92 19.78 -25.59
CA THR A 11 -23.69 18.50 -24.93
C THR A 11 -25.00 18.03 -24.30
N LYS A 12 -25.68 17.08 -24.95
CA LYS A 12 -26.81 16.37 -24.34
C LYS A 12 -26.35 15.76 -23.00
N PRO A 13 -27.17 15.80 -21.93
CA PRO A 13 -26.80 15.17 -20.67
C PRO A 13 -26.61 13.66 -20.90
N VAL A 14 -25.45 13.15 -20.49
CA VAL A 14 -25.12 11.72 -20.57
C VAL A 14 -26.17 10.94 -19.76
N LYS A 15 -26.82 9.96 -20.38
CA LYS A 15 -27.86 9.16 -19.71
C LYS A 15 -27.24 8.42 -18.54
N ALA A 16 -28.01 8.19 -17.47
CA ALA A 16 -27.53 7.47 -16.29
C ALA A 16 -26.93 6.10 -16.60
N GLN A 17 -27.41 5.46 -17.66
CA GLN A 17 -26.99 4.15 -18.17
C GLN A 17 -25.60 4.20 -18.87
N ASP A 18 -25.22 5.36 -19.40
CA ASP A 18 -23.94 5.60 -20.06
C ASP A 18 -22.86 6.09 -19.08
N ARG A 19 -23.20 6.26 -17.79
CA ARG A 19 -22.24 6.45 -16.69
C ARG A 19 -21.59 5.12 -16.29
N ARG A 20 -21.10 4.37 -17.27
CA ARG A 20 -20.17 3.28 -16.98
C ARG A 20 -18.84 3.95 -16.67
N LEU A 21 -18.59 4.19 -15.38
CA LEU A 21 -17.26 4.54 -14.90
C LEU A 21 -16.26 3.60 -15.59
N MET A 22 -15.18 4.13 -16.15
CA MET A 22 -14.06 3.30 -16.58
C MET A 22 -13.37 2.79 -15.30
N VAL A 23 -14.01 1.84 -14.62
CA VAL A 23 -13.69 1.40 -13.24
C VAL A 23 -12.35 0.67 -13.14
N SER A 24 -11.71 0.26 -14.24
CA SER A 24 -10.53 -0.62 -14.14
C SER A 24 -9.35 0.00 -13.40
N ASP A 25 -9.08 1.30 -13.57
CA ASP A 25 -8.01 2.02 -12.86
C ASP A 25 -8.48 2.68 -11.54
N THR A 26 -9.78 2.60 -11.24
CA THR A 26 -10.41 3.20 -10.05
C THR A 26 -11.04 2.15 -9.12
N ASP A 27 -10.75 0.87 -9.35
CA ASP A 27 -11.18 -0.19 -8.45
C ASP A 27 -10.35 -0.13 -7.17
N ILE A 28 -11.02 0.20 -6.07
CA ILE A 28 -10.41 0.27 -4.73
C ILE A 28 -9.69 -1.04 -4.38
N ASN A 29 -10.21 -2.18 -4.83
CA ASN A 29 -9.59 -3.49 -4.57
C ASN A 29 -8.20 -3.58 -5.20
N TYR A 30 -8.08 -3.13 -6.46
CA TYR A 30 -6.82 -3.09 -7.18
C TYR A 30 -5.85 -2.08 -6.54
N ILE A 31 -6.33 -0.88 -6.21
CA ILE A 31 -5.51 0.18 -5.60
C ILE A 31 -4.90 -0.28 -4.28
N LEU A 32 -5.70 -0.89 -3.39
CA LEU A 32 -5.22 -1.36 -2.09
C LEU A 32 -4.20 -2.48 -2.23
N VAL A 33 -4.49 -3.50 -3.05
CA VAL A 33 -3.57 -4.64 -3.23
C VAL A 33 -2.24 -4.19 -3.83
N ASN A 34 -2.26 -3.37 -4.88
CA ASN A 34 -1.01 -2.90 -5.49
C ASN A 34 -0.22 -1.99 -4.56
N GLY A 35 -0.89 -1.09 -3.84
CA GLY A 35 -0.25 -0.24 -2.85
C GLY A 35 0.48 -1.06 -1.78
N ALA A 36 -0.18 -2.10 -1.26
CA ALA A 36 0.41 -3.01 -0.28
C ALA A 36 1.59 -3.82 -0.87
N GLN A 37 1.46 -4.30 -2.12
CA GLN A 37 2.55 -5.02 -2.80
C GLN A 37 3.77 -4.15 -3.08
N LEU A 38 3.57 -2.90 -3.51
CA LEU A 38 4.65 -1.94 -3.70
C LEU A 38 5.37 -1.65 -2.40
N SER A 39 4.62 -1.42 -1.33
CA SER A 39 5.15 -1.19 0.03
C SER A 39 5.91 -2.40 0.55
N LEU A 40 5.41 -3.62 0.33
CA LEU A 40 6.11 -4.86 0.65
C LEU A 40 7.42 -4.99 -0.15
N GLY A 41 7.41 -4.64 -1.43
CA GLY A 41 8.62 -4.60 -2.26
C GLY A 41 9.66 -3.61 -1.73
N LYS A 42 9.23 -2.46 -1.21
CA LYS A 42 10.12 -1.49 -0.55
C LYS A 42 10.64 -2.00 0.79
N LEU A 43 9.78 -2.63 1.61
CA LEU A 43 10.17 -3.27 2.88
C LEU A 43 11.26 -4.32 2.67
N LYS A 44 11.11 -5.20 1.67
CA LYS A 44 12.11 -6.23 1.33
C LYS A 44 13.49 -5.66 1.00
N ARG A 45 13.58 -4.42 0.51
CA ARG A 45 14.84 -3.76 0.13
C ARG A 45 15.36 -2.77 1.18
N ALA A 46 14.57 -2.46 2.19
CA ALA A 46 14.92 -1.46 3.19
C ALA A 46 16.02 -1.96 4.14
N LYS A 47 17.09 -1.18 4.26
CA LYS A 47 18.27 -1.53 5.07
C LYS A 47 18.23 -0.98 6.49
N SER A 48 17.66 0.21 6.67
CA SER A 48 17.54 0.86 7.98
C SER A 48 16.24 0.48 8.68
N PHE A 49 16.28 0.38 10.01
CA PHE A 49 15.10 0.17 10.85
C PHE A 49 13.96 1.15 10.53
N ASP A 50 14.21 2.46 10.48
CA ASP A 50 13.17 3.48 10.26
C ASP A 50 12.44 3.30 8.93
N ALA A 51 13.18 3.01 7.85
CA ALA A 51 12.58 2.71 6.55
C ALA A 51 11.73 1.43 6.59
N ARG A 52 12.19 0.38 7.28
CA ARG A 52 11.39 -0.85 7.46
C ARG A 52 10.12 -0.55 8.26
N LEU A 53 10.22 0.22 9.35
CA LEU A 53 9.08 0.61 10.17
C LEU A 53 8.06 1.41 9.36
N TYR A 54 8.51 2.37 8.55
CA TYR A 54 7.64 3.15 7.67
C TYR A 54 6.87 2.27 6.69
N TYR A 55 7.56 1.41 5.93
CA TYR A 55 6.87 0.55 4.94
C TYR A 55 6.00 -0.53 5.60
N PHE A 56 6.40 -1.03 6.77
CA PHE A 56 5.55 -1.93 7.56
C PHE A 56 4.25 -1.24 8.01
N ALA A 57 4.34 0.00 8.51
CA ALA A 57 3.17 0.79 8.89
C ALA A 57 2.27 1.12 7.67
N GLU A 58 2.87 1.47 6.52
CA GLU A 58 2.14 1.72 5.27
C GLU A 58 1.32 0.49 4.84
N ILE A 59 1.89 -0.72 4.97
CA ILE A 59 1.17 -1.98 4.71
C ILE A 59 0.00 -2.16 5.69
N GLY A 60 0.20 -1.85 6.97
CA GLY A 60 -0.86 -1.88 7.98
C GLY A 60 -2.06 -0.97 7.65
N VAL A 61 -1.80 0.21 7.08
CA VAL A 61 -2.86 1.14 6.64
C VAL A 61 -3.76 0.50 5.58
N TYR A 62 -3.21 -0.20 4.58
CA TYR A 62 -4.03 -0.86 3.57
C TYR A 62 -4.94 -1.94 4.16
N LEU A 63 -4.43 -2.72 5.11
CA LEU A 63 -5.23 -3.72 5.82
C LEU A 63 -6.36 -3.06 6.63
N GLU A 64 -6.08 -1.99 7.37
CA GLU A 64 -7.09 -1.27 8.16
C GLU A 64 -8.20 -0.70 7.26
N VAL A 65 -7.83 -0.08 6.13
CA VAL A 65 -8.81 0.41 5.15
C VAL A 65 -9.69 -0.74 4.64
N SER A 66 -9.13 -1.94 4.44
CA SER A 66 -9.90 -3.12 4.00
C SER A 66 -10.97 -3.60 4.97
N LEU A 67 -10.88 -3.20 6.25
CA LEU A 67 -11.87 -3.50 7.29
C LEU A 67 -13.04 -2.49 7.30
N SER A 68 -12.94 -1.40 6.53
CA SER A 68 -13.98 -0.37 6.44
C SER A 68 -15.22 -0.91 5.73
N ARG A 69 -16.39 -0.81 6.40
CA ARG A 69 -17.68 -1.24 5.84
C ARG A 69 -18.18 -0.25 4.79
N GLY A 70 -18.82 -0.76 3.73
CA GLY A 70 -19.49 0.06 2.71
C GLY A 70 -18.58 0.64 1.62
N ALA A 71 -17.26 0.36 1.65
CA ALA A 71 -16.30 0.85 0.66
C ALA A 71 -16.21 -0.01 -0.62
N GLY A 72 -16.97 -1.10 -0.73
CA GLY A 72 -16.91 -2.01 -1.88
C GLY A 72 -15.65 -2.89 -1.92
N ILE A 73 -15.03 -3.13 -0.77
CA ILE A 73 -13.82 -3.96 -0.64
C ILE A 73 -14.23 -5.43 -0.51
N SER A 74 -13.74 -6.25 -1.43
CA SER A 74 -14.02 -7.68 -1.50
C SER A 74 -13.31 -8.46 -0.40
N ASP A 75 -13.88 -9.61 -0.03
CA ASP A 75 -13.26 -10.52 0.93
C ASP A 75 -11.92 -11.05 0.43
N ALA A 76 -11.82 -11.36 -0.88
CA ALA A 76 -10.57 -11.76 -1.53
C ALA A 76 -9.46 -10.69 -1.39
N THR A 77 -9.82 -9.41 -1.53
CA THR A 77 -8.88 -8.30 -1.29
C THR A 77 -8.45 -8.24 0.17
N ARG A 78 -9.38 -8.41 1.11
CA ARG A 78 -9.06 -8.43 2.55
C ARG A 78 -8.11 -9.57 2.91
N GLU A 79 -8.38 -10.77 2.43
CA GLU A 79 -7.51 -11.95 2.62
C GLU A 79 -6.12 -11.71 2.01
N THR A 80 -6.06 -11.16 0.80
CA THR A 80 -4.79 -10.81 0.15
C THR A 80 -3.99 -9.81 0.98
N LEU A 81 -4.63 -8.76 1.48
CA LEU A 81 -3.99 -7.74 2.32
C LEU A 81 -3.54 -8.32 3.68
N GLN A 82 -4.30 -9.25 4.25
CA GLN A 82 -3.91 -9.96 5.47
C GLN A 82 -2.64 -10.80 5.26
N GLU A 83 -2.54 -11.52 4.14
CA GLU A 83 -1.33 -12.29 3.82
C GLU A 83 -0.13 -11.40 3.52
N ILE A 84 -0.32 -10.27 2.83
CA ILE A 84 0.75 -9.29 2.63
C ILE A 84 1.22 -8.71 3.97
N HIS A 85 0.30 -8.37 4.87
CA HIS A 85 0.64 -7.87 6.20
C HIS A 85 1.38 -8.91 7.04
N LYS A 86 0.97 -10.18 6.98
CA LYS A 86 1.66 -11.29 7.66
C LYS A 86 3.10 -11.47 7.15
N GLN A 87 3.30 -11.40 5.82
CA GLN A 87 4.65 -11.43 5.23
C GLN A 87 5.49 -10.23 5.70
N ALA A 88 4.89 -9.04 5.74
CA ALA A 88 5.57 -7.82 6.20
C ALA A 88 6.00 -7.93 7.67
N LEU A 89 5.11 -8.45 8.53
CA LEU A 89 5.39 -8.69 9.94
C LEU A 89 6.59 -9.64 10.11
N TYR A 90 6.59 -10.75 9.39
CA TYR A 90 7.69 -11.71 9.44
C TYR A 90 9.03 -11.05 9.05
N LEU A 91 9.06 -10.36 7.90
CA LEU A 91 10.28 -9.69 7.41
C LEU A 91 10.79 -8.62 8.37
N HIS A 92 9.90 -7.80 8.92
CA HIS A 92 10.28 -6.74 9.86
C HIS A 92 10.85 -7.33 11.15
N MET A 93 10.20 -8.35 11.72
CA MET A 93 10.62 -8.97 12.97
C MET A 93 11.91 -9.79 12.80
N GLU A 94 12.07 -10.50 11.68
CA GLU A 94 13.30 -11.23 11.36
C GLU A 94 14.50 -10.28 11.27
N ALA A 95 14.36 -9.18 10.53
CA ALA A 95 15.42 -8.18 10.42
C ALA A 95 15.76 -7.54 11.77
N ASN A 96 14.76 -7.22 12.60
CA ASN A 96 15.01 -6.67 13.93
C ASN A 96 15.75 -7.66 14.84
N LYS A 97 15.38 -8.95 14.79
CA LYS A 97 16.08 -9.99 15.55
C LYS A 97 17.55 -10.09 15.14
N ALA A 98 17.84 -10.03 13.83
CA ALA A 98 19.19 -10.07 13.31
C ALA A 98 20.03 -8.86 13.76
N GLU A 99 19.46 -7.65 13.71
CA GLU A 99 20.14 -6.42 14.16
C GLU A 99 20.45 -6.46 15.67
N HIS A 100 19.52 -6.93 16.49
CA HIS A 100 19.74 -7.06 17.93
C HIS A 100 20.81 -8.10 18.26
N LEU A 101 20.86 -9.22 17.54
CA LEU A 101 21.90 -10.24 17.72
C LEU A 101 23.28 -9.69 17.34
N HIS A 102 23.40 -9.02 16.20
CA HIS A 102 24.65 -8.40 15.77
C HIS A 102 25.15 -7.35 16.76
N LYS A 103 24.24 -6.54 17.33
CA LYS A 103 24.58 -5.55 18.36
C LYS A 103 25.13 -6.22 19.63
N PHE A 104 24.49 -7.30 20.07
CA PHE A 104 24.97 -8.06 21.22
C PHE A 104 26.37 -8.63 20.99
N GLU A 105 26.63 -9.20 19.82
CA GLU A 105 27.96 -9.73 19.46
C GLU A 105 29.03 -8.64 19.40
N SER A 106 28.71 -7.45 18.86
CA SER A 106 29.65 -6.33 18.83
C SER A 106 29.98 -5.80 20.23
N ASP A 107 28.98 -5.73 21.11
CA ASP A 107 29.16 -5.23 22.48
C ASP A 107 30.03 -6.20 23.32
N VAL A 108 29.88 -7.51 23.09
CA VAL A 108 30.71 -8.54 23.75
C VAL A 108 32.14 -8.56 23.22
N SER A 109 32.34 -8.33 21.92
CA SER A 109 33.68 -8.32 21.28
C SER A 109 34.49 -7.06 21.61
N GLY A 110 33.82 -5.89 21.71
CA GLY A 110 34.45 -4.62 22.08
C GLY A 110 34.78 -4.47 23.57
N ALA A 111 34.40 -5.44 24.40
CA ALA A 111 34.70 -5.47 25.84
C ALA A 111 36.03 -6.18 26.20
N LYS A 112 36.86 -6.50 25.20
CA LYS A 112 38.20 -7.09 25.38
C LYS A 112 39.33 -6.11 25.13
#